data_AF-A0A014N8F4-F1
#
_entry.id   AF-A0A014N8F4-F1
#
_cell.length_a   1.000
_cell.length_b   1.000
_cell.length_c   1.000
_cell.angle_alpha   90.00
_cell.angle_beta   90.00
_cell.angle_gamma   90.00
#
_symmetry.space_group_name_H-M   'P 1'
#
loop_
_entity.id
_entity.type
_entity.pdbx_description
1 polymer ?
#
loop_
_entity_poly.entity_id
_entity_poly.type
_entity_poly.pdbx_seq_one_letter_code
_entity_poly.pdbx_strand_id
1 'polypeptide(L)'
;MVRRNDQRRAALVDAAIEVLAREGARGLTFRAVDAEAAVPAGTASNYFGSRDDLLTQAGARVYERLQPDDATIARQRAAGRDRETYAELMRELVSRVAAFRTGYLALLELRLEATRRPELRKVLTERVRADLDANVAYHEESGLPGDATAVKLLMLALNWLIVEQLTLPDVFTEAERDQLVAAAVERIVAAE
;
A
#
# COMPACT_ATOMS: atom_id res chain seq x y z
N MET A 1 14.52 -24.87 12.88
CA MET A 1 13.93 -24.06 13.97
C MET A 1 13.72 -22.60 13.57
N VAL A 2 14.68 -21.95 12.91
CA VAL A 2 14.61 -20.54 12.43
C VAL A 2 13.35 -20.26 11.58
N ARG A 3 13.08 -21.07 10.54
CA ARG A 3 11.88 -20.92 9.68
C ARG A 3 10.53 -20.89 10.43
N ARG A 4 10.40 -21.63 11.52
CA ARG A 4 9.14 -21.67 12.32
C ARG A 4 8.99 -20.42 13.20
N ASN A 5 10.11 -19.84 13.63
CA ASN A 5 10.11 -18.58 14.37
C ASN A 5 9.73 -17.42 13.44
N ASP A 6 10.31 -17.38 12.24
CA ASP A 6 10.04 -16.34 11.23
C ASP A 6 8.60 -16.38 10.74
N GLN A 7 8.05 -17.58 10.48
CA GLN A 7 6.64 -17.75 10.12
C GLN A 7 5.70 -17.25 11.21
N ARG A 8 6.04 -17.49 12.48
CA ARG A 8 5.20 -17.05 13.60
C ARG A 8 5.29 -15.56 13.82
N ARG A 9 6.47 -14.96 13.65
CA ARG A 9 6.64 -13.50 13.61
C ARG A 9 5.78 -12.89 12.50
N ALA A 10 5.85 -13.44 11.28
CA ALA A 10 5.06 -12.95 10.16
C ALA A 10 3.55 -13.01 10.44
N ALA A 11 3.06 -14.12 11.02
CA ALA A 11 1.65 -14.26 11.40
C ALA A 11 1.21 -13.21 12.44
N LEU A 12 2.06 -12.89 13.43
CA LEU A 12 1.75 -11.83 14.40
C LEU A 12 1.75 -10.43 13.77
N VAL A 13 2.63 -10.17 12.81
CA VAL A 13 2.62 -8.91 12.06
C VAL A 13 1.39 -8.81 11.15
N ASP A 14 0.99 -9.91 10.50
CA ASP A 14 -0.22 -9.95 9.69
C ASP A 14 -1.47 -9.71 10.57
N ALA A 15 -1.53 -10.28 11.78
CA ALA A 15 -2.56 -9.98 12.77
C ALA A 15 -2.54 -8.51 13.23
N ALA A 16 -1.36 -7.91 13.39
CA ALA A 16 -1.25 -6.48 13.70
C ALA A 16 -1.85 -5.59 12.58
N ILE A 17 -1.75 -6.00 11.32
CA ILE A 17 -2.38 -5.30 10.19
C ILE A 17 -3.90 -5.34 10.29
N GLU A 18 -4.48 -6.51 10.63
CA GLU A 18 -5.93 -6.64 10.83
C GLU A 18 -6.41 -5.78 12.01
N VAL A 19 -5.70 -5.80 13.13
CA VAL A 19 -6.00 -4.93 14.29
C VAL A 19 -5.90 -3.45 13.92
N LEU A 20 -4.87 -3.04 13.18
CA LEU A 20 -4.72 -1.66 12.72
C LEU A 20 -5.91 -1.22 11.86
N ALA A 21 -6.31 -2.04 10.89
CA ALA A 21 -7.42 -1.72 10.00
C ALA A 21 -8.77 -1.62 10.73
N ARG A 22 -8.95 -2.41 11.79
CA ARG A 22 -10.22 -2.52 12.53
C ARG A 22 -10.33 -1.57 13.73
N GLU A 23 -9.25 -1.40 14.48
CA GLU A 23 -9.24 -0.66 15.76
C GLU A 23 -8.34 0.60 15.73
N GLY A 24 -7.65 0.83 14.61
CA GLY A 24 -6.73 1.95 14.44
C GLY A 24 -5.42 1.80 15.21
N ALA A 25 -4.52 2.77 15.04
CA ALA A 25 -3.21 2.76 15.68
C ALA A 25 -3.31 2.62 17.22
N ARG A 26 -4.30 3.27 17.85
CA ARG A 26 -4.51 3.23 19.30
C ARG A 26 -4.95 1.85 19.82
N GLY A 27 -5.74 1.11 19.05
CA GLY A 27 -6.17 -0.24 19.40
C GLY A 27 -5.05 -1.28 19.30
N LEU A 28 -3.97 -0.98 18.57
CA LEU A 28 -2.84 -1.88 18.43
C LEU A 28 -2.07 -2.08 19.75
N THR A 29 -2.40 -3.18 20.43
CA THR A 29 -1.76 -3.68 21.65
C THR A 29 -1.30 -5.12 21.47
N PHE A 30 -0.31 -5.58 22.23
CA PHE A 30 0.13 -6.98 22.16
C PHE A 30 -0.99 -7.96 22.45
N ARG A 31 -1.88 -7.63 23.40
CA ARG A 31 -3.05 -8.45 23.69
C ARG A 31 -4.03 -8.53 22.52
N ALA A 32 -4.26 -7.41 21.83
CA ALA A 32 -5.12 -7.40 20.63
C ALA A 32 -4.51 -8.25 19.51
N VAL A 33 -3.19 -8.16 19.32
CA VAL A 33 -2.46 -9.00 18.34
C VAL A 33 -2.51 -10.48 18.72
N ASP A 34 -2.30 -10.83 19.99
CA ASP A 34 -2.38 -12.23 20.45
C ASP A 34 -3.77 -12.81 20.20
N ALA A 35 -4.81 -12.02 20.48
CA ALA A 35 -6.21 -12.41 20.25
C ALA A 35 -6.50 -12.59 18.76
N GLU A 36 -6.09 -11.64 17.92
CA GLU A 36 -6.27 -11.68 16.46
C GLU A 36 -5.50 -12.86 15.83
N ALA A 37 -4.27 -13.12 16.29
CA ALA A 37 -3.46 -14.24 15.82
C ALA A 37 -3.88 -15.61 16.41
N ALA A 38 -4.90 -15.65 17.29
CA ALA A 38 -5.34 -16.84 18.01
C ALA A 38 -4.19 -17.58 18.73
N VAL A 39 -3.31 -16.84 19.39
CA VAL A 39 -2.18 -17.37 20.17
C VAL A 39 -2.32 -17.08 21.67
N PRO A 40 -1.59 -17.79 22.55
CA PRO A 40 -1.60 -17.49 23.98
C PRO A 40 -1.20 -16.04 24.27
N ALA A 41 -1.84 -15.43 25.27
CA ALA A 41 -1.50 -14.08 25.72
C ALA A 41 -0.02 -13.99 26.12
N GLY A 42 0.64 -12.91 25.71
CA GLY A 42 2.06 -12.67 25.90
C GLY A 42 2.95 -13.23 24.78
N THR A 43 2.38 -13.83 23.74
CA THR A 43 3.16 -14.32 22.59
C THR A 43 3.79 -13.14 21.86
N ALA A 44 3.02 -12.12 21.51
CA ALA A 44 3.52 -10.94 20.81
C ALA A 44 4.60 -10.21 21.61
N SER A 45 4.46 -10.06 22.94
CA SER A 45 5.49 -9.43 23.77
C SER A 45 6.81 -10.20 23.82
N ASN A 46 6.82 -11.49 23.51
CA ASN A 46 8.06 -12.28 23.40
C ASN A 46 8.77 -12.07 22.05
N TYR A 47 8.06 -11.56 21.04
CA TYR A 47 8.57 -11.36 19.68
C TYR A 47 8.94 -9.90 19.40
N PHE A 48 8.21 -8.95 20.00
CA PHE A 48 8.37 -7.52 19.74
C PHE A 48 8.81 -6.80 21.00
N GLY A 49 9.89 -6.01 20.89
CA GLY A 49 10.48 -5.32 22.05
C GLY A 49 9.63 -4.15 22.55
N SER A 50 8.79 -3.58 21.69
CA SER A 50 7.91 -2.47 22.02
C SER A 50 6.73 -2.38 21.04
N ARG A 51 5.73 -1.56 21.39
CA ARG A 51 4.64 -1.22 20.47
C ARG A 51 5.15 -0.50 19.21
N ASP A 52 6.21 0.28 19.35
CA ASP A 52 6.84 1.02 18.25
C ASP A 52 7.54 0.08 17.26
N ASP A 53 8.21 -0.96 17.79
CA ASP A 53 8.80 -2.04 17.00
C ASP A 53 7.71 -2.77 16.19
N LEU A 54 6.59 -3.10 16.84
CA LEU A 54 5.45 -3.74 16.17
C LEU A 54 4.85 -2.85 15.06
N LEU A 55 4.64 -1.56 15.33
CA LEU A 55 4.15 -0.60 14.32
C LEU A 55 5.08 -0.51 13.11
N THR A 56 6.39 -0.46 13.37
CA THR A 56 7.42 -0.37 12.33
C THR A 56 7.43 -1.61 11.46
N GLN A 57 7.35 -2.80 12.07
CA GLN A 57 7.30 -4.06 11.33
C GLN A 57 5.99 -4.26 10.58
N ALA A 58 4.86 -3.83 11.15
CA ALA A 58 3.57 -3.80 10.45
C ALA A 58 3.66 -2.90 9.21
N GLY A 59 4.27 -1.71 9.32
CA GLY A 59 4.50 -0.83 8.19
C GLY A 59 5.32 -1.46 7.07
N ALA A 60 6.43 -2.11 7.39
CA ALA A 60 7.23 -2.83 6.40
C ALA A 60 6.42 -3.95 5.70
N ARG A 61 5.66 -4.72 6.47
CA ARG A 61 4.84 -5.84 5.97
C ARG A 61 3.67 -5.39 5.10
N VAL A 62 3.01 -4.27 5.43
CA VAL A 62 1.92 -3.72 4.60
C VAL A 62 2.43 -3.36 3.21
N TYR A 63 3.60 -2.71 3.11
CA TYR A 63 4.18 -2.38 1.81
C TYR A 63 4.56 -3.63 1.00
N GLU A 64 5.11 -4.66 1.65
CA GLU A 64 5.38 -5.95 0.98
C GLU A 64 4.11 -6.60 0.42
N ARG A 65 2.97 -6.49 1.12
CA ARG A 65 1.69 -7.05 0.66
C ARG A 65 0.99 -6.19 -0.40
N LEU A 66 1.31 -4.90 -0.50
CA LEU A 66 0.78 -4.01 -1.53
C LEU A 66 1.51 -4.15 -2.87
N GLN A 67 2.74 -4.68 -2.86
CA GLN A 67 3.49 -4.94 -4.07
C GLN A 67 2.73 -5.93 -4.98
N PRO A 68 2.66 -5.66 -6.30
CA PRO A 68 2.07 -6.60 -7.25
C PRO A 68 2.87 -7.91 -7.28
N ASP A 69 2.20 -9.01 -7.59
CA ASP A 69 2.87 -10.29 -7.82
C ASP A 69 3.66 -10.29 -9.15
N ASP A 70 4.58 -11.25 -9.30
CA ASP A 70 5.44 -11.36 -10.47
C ASP A 70 4.63 -11.50 -11.77
N ALA A 71 3.47 -12.16 -11.72
CA ALA A 71 2.58 -12.33 -12.87
C ALA A 71 1.98 -10.98 -13.31
N THR A 72 1.55 -10.14 -12.36
CA THR A 72 1.04 -8.80 -12.64
C THR A 72 2.16 -7.92 -13.20
N ILE A 73 3.36 -7.98 -12.64
CA ILE A 73 4.53 -7.24 -13.14
C ILE A 73 4.86 -7.68 -14.57
N ALA A 74 4.84 -8.98 -14.86
CA ALA A 74 5.10 -9.50 -16.20
C ALA A 74 4.06 -9.05 -17.22
N ARG A 75 2.76 -9.05 -16.86
CA ARG A 75 1.69 -8.52 -17.72
C ARG A 75 1.88 -7.04 -18.01
N GLN A 76 2.15 -6.23 -16.97
CA GLN A 76 2.41 -4.80 -17.13
C GLN A 76 3.61 -4.56 -18.06
N ARG A 77 4.68 -5.34 -17.92
CA ARG A 77 5.85 -5.26 -18.81
C ARG A 77 5.54 -5.61 -20.26
N ALA A 78 4.65 -6.56 -20.51
CA ALA A 78 4.27 -7.00 -21.85
C ALA A 78 3.18 -6.14 -22.52
N ALA A 79 2.54 -5.25 -21.76
CA ALA A 79 1.46 -4.41 -22.26
C ALA A 79 1.93 -3.39 -23.32
N GLY A 80 1.00 -2.97 -24.17
CA GLY A 80 1.20 -1.87 -25.11
C GLY A 80 1.66 -0.58 -24.44
N ARG A 81 2.34 0.28 -25.21
CA ARG A 81 2.89 1.57 -24.73
C ARG A 81 2.03 2.77 -25.13
N ASP A 82 0.84 2.52 -25.65
CA ASP A 82 -0.13 3.55 -25.97
C ASP A 82 -0.89 4.01 -24.71
N ARG A 83 -1.56 5.15 -24.86
CA ARG A 83 -2.26 5.82 -23.75
C ARG A 83 -3.50 5.05 -23.28
N GLU A 84 -4.18 4.34 -24.17
CA GLU A 84 -5.37 3.55 -23.83
C GLU A 84 -4.97 2.39 -22.92
N THR A 85 -3.93 1.65 -23.31
CA THR A 85 -3.32 0.61 -22.47
C THR A 85 -2.87 1.17 -21.12
N TYR A 86 -2.27 2.36 -21.08
CA TYR A 86 -1.84 2.94 -19.81
C TYR A 86 -3.01 3.23 -18.86
N ALA A 87 -4.13 3.74 -19.39
CA ALA A 87 -5.35 3.95 -18.62
C ALA A 87 -5.95 2.64 -18.10
N GLU A 88 -5.89 1.56 -18.88
CA GLU A 88 -6.29 0.21 -18.44
C GLU A 88 -5.42 -0.28 -17.27
N LEU A 89 -4.10 -0.18 -17.39
CA LEU A 89 -3.16 -0.56 -16.32
C LEU A 89 -3.42 0.21 -15.02
N MET A 90 -3.73 1.51 -15.11
CA MET A 90 -4.06 2.32 -13.93
C MET A 90 -5.40 1.92 -13.31
N ARG A 91 -6.42 1.56 -14.11
CA ARG A 91 -7.70 1.04 -13.59
C ARG A 91 -7.51 -0.28 -12.85
N GLU A 92 -6.74 -1.20 -13.44
CA GLU A 92 -6.39 -2.47 -12.80
C GLU A 92 -5.62 -2.25 -11.49
N LEU A 93 -4.69 -1.30 -11.46
CA LEU A 93 -3.94 -0.94 -10.26
C LEU A 93 -4.88 -0.46 -9.16
N VAL A 94 -5.76 0.51 -9.45
CA VAL A 94 -6.71 1.05 -8.47
C VAL A 94 -7.61 -0.06 -7.93
N SER A 95 -8.17 -0.89 -8.81
CA SER A 95 -9.03 -2.02 -8.42
C SER A 95 -8.30 -3.02 -7.53
N ARG A 96 -7.08 -3.44 -7.90
CA ARG A 96 -6.26 -4.37 -7.13
C ARG A 96 -5.93 -3.83 -5.74
N VAL A 97 -5.53 -2.56 -5.65
CA VAL A 97 -5.16 -1.95 -4.37
C VAL A 97 -6.41 -1.75 -3.49
N ALA A 98 -7.53 -1.31 -4.06
CA ALA A 98 -8.80 -1.19 -3.35
C ALA A 98 -9.34 -2.55 -2.86
N ALA A 99 -9.09 -3.64 -3.60
CA ALA A 99 -9.44 -4.99 -3.16
C ALA A 99 -8.68 -5.40 -1.89
N PHE A 100 -7.47 -4.87 -1.65
CA PHE A 100 -6.73 -5.07 -0.39
C PHE A 100 -7.08 -4.00 0.65
N ARG A 101 -8.38 -3.84 0.94
CA ARG A 101 -8.94 -2.85 1.88
C ARG A 101 -8.22 -2.82 3.23
N THR A 102 -8.05 -3.97 3.88
CA THR A 102 -7.41 -4.06 5.20
C THR A 102 -6.01 -3.43 5.19
N GLY A 103 -5.16 -3.82 4.23
CA GLY A 103 -3.80 -3.30 4.17
C GLY A 103 -3.75 -1.81 3.92
N TYR A 104 -4.62 -1.29 3.05
CA TYR A 104 -4.65 0.14 2.77
C TYR A 104 -5.17 0.96 3.95
N LEU A 105 -6.21 0.50 4.67
CA LEU A 105 -6.67 1.17 5.89
C LEU A 105 -5.61 1.15 7.00
N ALA A 106 -4.94 0.02 7.19
CA ALA A 106 -3.80 -0.07 8.12
C ALA A 106 -2.67 0.89 7.71
N LEU A 107 -2.41 1.07 6.41
CA LEU A 107 -1.43 2.03 5.94
C LEU A 107 -1.81 3.48 6.29
N LEU A 108 -3.09 3.84 6.18
CA LEU A 108 -3.57 5.18 6.56
C LEU A 108 -3.36 5.45 8.05
N GLU A 109 -3.69 4.48 8.91
CA GLU A 109 -3.43 4.54 10.35
C GLU A 109 -1.93 4.71 10.65
N LEU A 110 -1.08 3.95 9.97
CA LEU A 110 0.38 4.04 10.12
C LEU A 110 0.93 5.39 9.62
N ARG A 111 0.40 5.94 8.53
CA ARG A 111 0.79 7.26 8.03
C ARG A 111 0.43 8.37 9.01
N LEU A 112 -0.74 8.31 9.65
CA LEU A 112 -1.12 9.25 10.70
C LEU A 112 -0.23 9.10 11.94
N GLU A 113 0.06 7.87 12.36
CA GLU A 113 0.91 7.61 13.54
C GLU A 113 2.38 8.02 13.30
N ALA A 114 2.88 7.90 12.07
CA ALA A 114 4.23 8.32 11.68
C ALA A 114 4.50 9.81 11.93
N THR A 115 3.47 10.66 11.96
CA THR A 115 3.63 12.09 12.31
C THR A 115 4.14 12.31 13.73
N ARG A 116 4.00 11.31 14.61
CA ARG A 116 4.37 11.36 16.04
C ARG A 116 5.52 10.42 16.39
N ARG A 117 5.92 9.54 15.46
CA ARG A 117 6.92 8.48 15.68
C ARG A 117 8.03 8.55 14.62
N PRO A 118 9.20 9.14 14.95
CA PRO A 118 10.28 9.34 13.99
C PRO A 118 10.78 8.06 13.32
N GLU A 119 10.90 6.95 14.06
CA GLU A 119 11.39 5.67 13.51
C GLU A 119 10.40 5.06 12.50
N LEU A 120 9.10 5.06 12.84
CA LEU A 120 8.06 4.64 11.90
C LEU A 120 8.06 5.53 10.66
N ARG A 121 8.15 6.85 10.83
CA ARG A 121 8.23 7.81 9.70
C ARG A 121 9.41 7.51 8.80
N LYS A 122 10.58 7.18 9.36
CA LYS A 122 11.77 6.83 8.58
C LYS A 122 11.50 5.61 7.71
N VAL A 123 11.00 4.52 8.30
CA VAL A 123 10.70 3.27 7.57
C VAL A 123 9.64 3.48 6.49
N LEU A 124 8.54 4.18 6.78
CA LEU A 124 7.52 4.45 5.76
C LEU A 124 8.06 5.37 4.66
N THR A 125 8.88 6.38 4.99
CA THR A 125 9.48 7.28 4.00
C THR A 125 10.41 6.52 3.06
N GLU A 126 11.27 5.64 3.59
CA GLU A 126 12.18 4.81 2.80
C GLU A 126 11.40 3.90 1.85
N ARG A 127 10.34 3.24 2.34
CA ARG A 127 9.50 2.35 1.52
C ARG A 127 8.73 3.10 0.42
N VAL A 128 8.11 4.24 0.74
CA VAL A 128 7.40 5.08 -0.25
C VAL A 128 8.36 5.61 -1.30
N ARG A 129 9.56 6.03 -0.90
CA ARG A 129 10.57 6.52 -1.84
C ARG A 129 11.05 5.41 -2.76
N ALA A 130 11.35 4.23 -2.22
CA ALA A 130 11.77 3.09 -3.05
C ALA A 130 10.69 2.66 -4.04
N ASP A 131 9.42 2.66 -3.63
CA ASP A 131 8.29 2.40 -4.52
C ASP A 131 8.17 3.45 -5.63
N LEU A 132 8.25 4.74 -5.27
CA LEU A 132 8.24 5.84 -6.24
C LEU A 132 9.41 5.73 -7.24
N ASP A 133 10.62 5.52 -6.76
CA ASP A 133 11.82 5.42 -7.59
C ASP A 133 11.72 4.24 -8.56
N ALA A 134 11.18 3.11 -8.12
CA ALA A 134 10.93 1.94 -8.97
C ALA A 134 9.86 2.22 -10.05
N ASN A 135 8.78 2.93 -9.72
CA ASN A 135 7.75 3.30 -10.69
C ASN A 135 8.28 4.30 -11.72
N VAL A 136 9.09 5.28 -11.32
CA VAL A 136 9.74 6.23 -12.23
C VAL A 136 10.71 5.52 -13.16
N ALA A 137 11.59 4.67 -12.63
CA ALA A 137 12.54 3.90 -13.44
C ALA A 137 11.82 3.00 -14.45
N TYR A 138 10.77 2.29 -14.02
CA TYR A 138 9.94 1.48 -14.90
C TYR A 138 9.30 2.33 -16.02
N HIS A 139 8.78 3.50 -15.69
CA HIS A 139 8.18 4.42 -16.66
C HIS A 139 9.20 4.87 -17.71
N GLU A 140 10.37 5.33 -17.28
CA GLU A 140 11.47 5.77 -18.15
C GLU A 140 11.97 4.64 -19.08
N GLU A 141 12.05 3.41 -18.59
CA GLU A 141 12.43 2.23 -19.39
C GLU A 141 11.32 1.77 -20.36
N SER A 142 10.05 1.99 -20.00
CA SER A 142 8.91 1.48 -20.76
C SER A 142 8.63 2.23 -22.06
N GLY A 143 9.09 3.49 -22.17
CA GLY A 143 8.73 4.38 -23.27
C GLY A 143 7.26 4.81 -23.26
N LEU A 144 6.56 4.63 -22.13
CA LEU A 144 5.23 5.20 -21.93
C LEU A 144 5.30 6.74 -22.01
N PRO A 145 4.24 7.39 -22.52
CA PRO A 145 4.22 8.85 -22.58
C PRO A 145 4.26 9.47 -21.18
N GLY A 146 4.83 10.67 -21.05
CA GLY A 146 4.95 11.42 -19.79
C GLY A 146 6.35 11.35 -19.17
N ASP A 147 6.64 12.25 -18.25
CA ASP A 147 7.93 12.35 -17.56
C ASP A 147 7.85 11.79 -16.12
N ALA A 148 8.96 11.87 -15.38
CA ALA A 148 8.99 11.48 -13.97
C ALA A 148 8.00 12.30 -13.10
N THR A 149 7.66 13.52 -13.51
CA THR A 149 6.65 14.35 -12.83
C THR A 149 5.25 13.78 -13.03
N ALA A 150 4.92 13.35 -14.25
CA ALA A 150 3.65 12.72 -14.58
C ALA A 150 3.41 11.48 -13.71
N VAL A 151 4.42 10.62 -13.55
CA VAL A 151 4.35 9.44 -12.67
C VAL A 151 4.04 9.83 -11.22
N LYS A 152 4.76 10.82 -10.68
CA LYS A 152 4.53 11.32 -9.30
C LYS A 152 3.11 11.84 -9.11
N LEU A 153 2.61 12.62 -10.07
CA LEU A 153 1.27 13.19 -10.03
C LEU A 153 0.19 12.09 -10.13
N LEU A 154 0.36 11.11 -11.02
CA LEU A 154 -0.53 9.96 -11.11
C LEU A 154 -0.54 9.16 -9.81
N MET A 155 0.61 8.84 -9.23
CA MET A 155 0.68 8.13 -7.96
C MET A 155 -0.06 8.90 -6.84
N LEU A 156 0.11 10.21 -6.75
CA LEU A 156 -0.59 11.01 -5.74
C LEU A 156 -2.11 11.03 -5.97
N ALA A 157 -2.55 11.24 -7.21
CA ALA A 157 -3.96 11.29 -7.57
C ALA A 157 -4.67 9.95 -7.34
N LEU A 158 -4.07 8.85 -7.82
CA LEU A 158 -4.64 7.51 -7.69
C LEU A 158 -4.64 7.03 -6.23
N ASN A 159 -3.62 7.35 -5.44
CA ASN A 159 -3.62 7.05 -4.01
C ASN A 159 -4.80 7.72 -3.30
N TRP A 160 -5.08 9.00 -3.58
CA TRP A 160 -6.23 9.66 -2.98
C TRP A 160 -7.56 9.09 -3.48
N LEU A 161 -7.66 8.73 -4.76
CA LEU A 161 -8.86 8.06 -5.30
C LEU A 161 -9.15 6.74 -4.57
N ILE A 162 -8.10 5.97 -4.25
CA ILE A 162 -8.23 4.74 -3.46
C ILE A 162 -8.70 5.07 -2.03
N VAL A 163 -8.18 6.13 -1.40
CA VAL A 163 -8.67 6.59 -0.08
C VAL A 163 -10.17 6.89 -0.13
N GLU A 164 -10.62 7.63 -1.15
CA GLU A 164 -12.02 8.00 -1.31
C GLU A 164 -12.89 6.75 -1.47
N GLN A 165 -12.52 5.82 -2.36
CA GLN A 165 -13.23 4.56 -2.57
C GLN A 165 -13.35 3.72 -1.29
N LEU A 166 -12.33 3.74 -0.43
CA LEU A 166 -12.31 2.92 0.78
C LEU A 166 -12.99 3.57 1.97
N THR A 167 -12.96 4.90 2.07
CA THR A 167 -13.45 5.63 3.25
C THR A 167 -14.83 6.25 3.02
N LEU A 168 -15.13 6.67 1.79
CA LEU A 168 -16.36 7.37 1.40
C LEU A 168 -16.87 6.82 0.05
N PRO A 169 -17.25 5.52 -0.02
CA PRO A 169 -17.53 4.82 -1.28
C PRO A 169 -18.67 5.41 -2.11
N ASP A 170 -19.57 6.16 -1.49
CA ASP A 170 -20.76 6.73 -2.12
C ASP A 170 -20.51 8.10 -2.78
N VAL A 171 -19.31 8.66 -2.65
CA VAL A 171 -18.96 9.97 -3.24
C VAL A 171 -18.83 9.86 -4.77
N PHE A 172 -18.30 8.75 -5.27
CA PHE A 172 -18.17 8.48 -6.70
C PHE A 172 -18.68 7.09 -7.01
N THR A 173 -19.51 6.98 -8.04
CA THR A 173 -19.87 5.70 -8.65
C THR A 173 -18.66 5.01 -9.27
N GLU A 174 -18.76 3.71 -9.55
CA GLU A 174 -17.69 2.97 -10.23
C GLU A 174 -17.35 3.58 -11.60
N ALA A 175 -18.36 3.95 -12.38
CA ALA A 175 -18.19 4.60 -13.67
C ALA A 175 -17.46 5.96 -13.56
N GLU A 176 -17.78 6.78 -12.54
CA GLU A 176 -17.08 8.05 -12.31
C GLU A 176 -15.62 7.82 -11.91
N ARG A 177 -15.32 6.82 -11.07
CA ARG A 177 -13.93 6.49 -10.73
C ARG A 177 -13.13 6.07 -11.96
N ASP A 178 -13.70 5.22 -12.82
CA ASP A 178 -13.03 4.80 -14.07
C ASP A 178 -12.78 5.98 -15.02
N GLN A 179 -13.74 6.89 -15.13
CA GLN A 179 -13.57 8.14 -15.89
C GLN A 179 -12.50 9.04 -15.29
N LEU A 180 -12.41 9.16 -13.96
CA LEU A 180 -11.38 9.94 -13.28
C LEU A 180 -9.99 9.36 -13.52
N VAL A 181 -9.83 8.04 -13.51
CA VAL A 181 -8.55 7.38 -13.84
C VAL A 181 -8.15 7.69 -15.28
N ALA A 182 -9.06 7.54 -16.25
CA ALA A 182 -8.79 7.85 -17.65
C ALA A 182 -8.42 9.33 -17.85
N ALA A 183 -9.18 10.25 -17.24
CA ALA A 183 -8.93 11.68 -17.30
C ALA A 183 -7.60 12.08 -16.64
N ALA A 184 -7.22 11.41 -15.55
CA ALA A 184 -5.92 11.63 -14.90
C ALA A 184 -4.77 11.24 -15.82
N VAL A 185 -4.84 10.06 -16.45
CA VAL A 185 -3.85 9.63 -17.45
C VAL A 185 -3.80 10.62 -18.60
N GLU A 186 -4.95 10.95 -19.21
CA GLU A 186 -4.99 11.87 -20.34
C GLU A 186 -4.36 13.23 -20.03
N ARG A 187 -4.71 13.85 -18.90
CA ARG A 187 -4.29 15.22 -18.57
C ARG A 187 -2.89 15.32 -18.01
N ILE A 188 -2.46 14.34 -17.21
CA ILE A 188 -1.15 14.36 -16.55
C ILE A 188 -0.06 13.92 -17.51
N VAL A 189 -0.34 12.96 -18.38
CA VAL A 189 0.61 12.40 -19.32
C VAL A 189 0.74 13.23 -20.60
N ALA A 190 -0.25 14.07 -20.92
CA ALA A 190 -0.22 14.98 -22.07
C ALA A 190 0.50 16.31 -21.81
N ALA A 191 1.02 16.55 -20.60
CA ALA A 191 1.79 17.75 -20.31
C ALA A 191 3.19 17.62 -20.97
N GLU A 192 3.28 18.09 -22.21
CA GLU A 192 4.56 18.46 -22.86
C GLU A 192 5.18 19.70 -22.20
#